data_AF-A0A945K279-F1
#
_entry.id   AF-A0A945K279-F1
#
_cell.length_a   1.000
_cell.length_b   1.000
_cell.length_c   1.000
_cell.angle_alpha   90.00
_cell.angle_beta   90.00
_cell.angle_gamma   90.00
#
_symmetry.space_group_name_H-M   'P 1'
#
loop_
_entity.id
_entity.type
_entity.pdbx_description
1 polymer ?
#
loop_
_entity_poly.entity_id
_entity_poly.type
_entity_poly.pdbx_seq_one_letter_code
_entity_poly.pdbx_strand_id
1 'polypeptide(L)' 'MSALGTISIKTKDGVYKNYTLSINDDTNEYGQNLKMYEEQTKEQREAKTTKKFIGNGKIFWTDGNINVAEKVEREK' A
#
# COMPACT_ATOMS: atom_id res chain seq x y z
N MET A 1 8.13 10.01 3.63
CA MET A 1 6.99 9.12 3.29
C MET A 1 6.02 10.03 2.59
N SER A 2 5.97 9.92 1.26
CA SER A 2 5.27 10.84 0.37
C SER A 2 3.77 10.54 0.37
N ALA A 3 3.42 9.25 0.31
CA ALA A 3 2.05 8.81 0.27
C ALA A 3 1.89 7.39 0.82
N LEU A 4 0.71 7.14 1.38
CA LEU A 4 0.26 5.83 1.80
C LEU A 4 -1.07 5.55 1.09
N GLY A 5 -1.15 4.39 0.46
CA GLY A 5 -2.35 3.93 -0.23
C GLY A 5 -2.72 2.52 0.20
N THR A 6 -3.98 2.15 0.01
CA THR A 6 -4.43 0.77 0.12
C THR A 6 -4.90 0.29 -1.26
N ILE A 7 -4.61 -0.97 -1.58
CA ILE A 7 -5.05 -1.60 -2.82
C ILE A 7 -5.66 -2.96 -2.51
N SER A 8 -6.83 -3.23 -3.07
CA SER A 8 -7.48 -4.54 -2.98
C SER A 8 -7.18 -5.34 -4.25
N ILE A 9 -6.41 -6.41 -4.12
CA ILE A 9 -6.05 -7.30 -5.23
C ILE A 9 -6.91 -8.57 -5.14
N LYS A 10 -7.58 -8.91 -6.24
CA LYS A 10 -8.33 -10.16 -6.36
C LYS A 10 -7.35 -11.33 -6.53
N THR A 11 -7.40 -12.29 -5.63
CA THR A 11 -6.61 -13.52 -5.74
C THR A 11 -7.22 -14.47 -6.77
N LYS A 12 -6.47 -15.48 -7.20
CA LYS A 12 -6.96 -16.54 -8.10
C LYS A 12 -8.21 -17.25 -7.55
N ASP A 13 -8.35 -17.30 -6.23
CA ASP A 13 -9.48 -17.93 -5.54
C ASP A 13 -10.73 -17.04 -5.47
N GLY A 14 -10.69 -15.85 -6.08
CA GLY A 14 -11.82 -14.91 -6.09
C GLY A 14 -11.95 -14.07 -4.82
N VAL A 15 -11.05 -14.23 -3.86
CA VAL A 15 -11.01 -13.46 -2.61
C VAL A 15 -10.24 -12.16 -2.82
N TYR A 16 -10.75 -11.05 -2.29
CA TYR A 16 -10.03 -9.78 -2.29
C TYR A 16 -9.11 -9.71 -1.08
N LYS A 17 -7.82 -9.54 -1.33
CA LYS A 17 -6.84 -9.24 -0.29
C LYS A 17 -6.44 -7.78 -0.38
N ASN A 18 -6.43 -7.12 0.76
CA ASN A 18 -5.99 -5.75 0.86
C ASN A 18 -4.49 -5.70 1.14
N TYR A 19 -3.83 -4.74 0.50
CA TYR A 19 -2.42 -4.46 0.65
C TYR A 19 -2.23 -2.97 0.94
N THR A 20 -1.20 -2.66 1.70
CA THR A 20 -0.77 -1.29 1.96
C THR A 20 0.44 -0.97 1.09
N LEU A 21 0.32 0.08 0.29
CA LEU A 21 1.41 0.66 -0.48
C LEU A 21 1.95 1.88 0.27
N SER A 22 3.26 1.95 0.42
CA SER A 22 3.96 3.11 0.96
C SER A 22 4.90 3.64 -0.09
N ILE A 23 4.71 4.90 -0.47
CA ILE A 23 5.54 5.64 -1.41
C ILE A 23 6.39 6.60 -0.58
N ASN A 24 7.70 6.58 -0.80
CA ASN A 24 8.67 7.48 -0.20
C ASN A 24 9.11 8.53 -1.21
N ASP A 25 9.51 9.69 -0.69
CA ASP A 25 10.06 10.78 -1.49
C ASP A 25 11.47 10.39 -1.98
N ASP A 26 12.24 9.74 -1.11
CA ASP A 26 13.59 9.27 -1.42
C ASP A 26 13.58 7.93 -2.14
N THR A 27 14.43 7.80 -3.15
CA THR A 27 14.78 6.52 -3.76
C THR A 27 15.86 5.83 -2.94
N ASN A 28 15.71 4.52 -2.72
CA ASN A 28 16.78 3.70 -2.16
C ASN A 28 17.95 3.54 -3.16
N GLU A 29 19.01 2.85 -2.75
CA GLU A 29 20.20 2.57 -3.57
C GLU A 29 19.91 1.83 -4.90
N TYR A 30 18.73 1.23 -5.05
CA TYR A 30 18.26 0.55 -6.25
C TYR A 30 17.28 1.39 -7.09
N GLY A 31 17.11 2.68 -6.77
CA GLY A 31 16.16 3.56 -7.45
C GLY A 31 14.69 3.25 -7.16
N GLN A 32 14.40 2.51 -6.08
CA GLN A 32 13.06 2.12 -5.68
C GLN A 32 12.57 3.04 -4.55
N ASN A 33 11.36 3.56 -4.69
CA ASN A 33 10.74 4.47 -3.73
C ASN A 33 9.35 3.98 -3.28
N LEU A 34 8.97 2.74 -3.63
CA LEU A 34 7.68 2.17 -3.29
C LEU A 34 7.87 0.86 -2.55
N LYS A 35 7.06 0.64 -1.51
CA LYS A 35 7.04 -0.59 -0.71
C LYS A 35 5.60 -1.09 -0.58
N MET A 36 5.41 -2.40 -0.65
CA MET A 36 4.12 -3.05 -0.51
C MET A 36 4.11 -4.01 0.67
N TYR A 37 3.05 -3.94 1.48
CA TYR A 37 2.83 -4.76 2.66
C TYR A 37 1.44 -5.40 2.58
N GLU A 38 1.26 -6.61 3.13
CA GLU A 38 -0.06 -7.20 3.32
C GLU A 38 -0.81 -6.40 4.40
N GLU A 39 -2.09 -6.06 4.16
CA GLU A 39 -2.89 -5.38 5.17
C GLU A 39 -3.11 -6.31 6.37
N GLN A 40 -2.88 -5.76 7.56
CA GLN A 40 -3.12 -6.47 8.80
C GLN A 40 -4.55 -6.29 9.26
N THR A 41 -5.19 -7.39 9.67
CA THR A 41 -6.46 -7.36 10.40
C THR A 41 -6.28 -6.69 11.77
N LYS A 42 -7.37 -6.28 12.41
CA LYS A 42 -7.34 -5.68 13.76
C LYS A 42 -6.62 -6.58 14.76
N GLU A 43 -6.90 -7.88 14.71
CA GLU A 43 -6.27 -8.87 15.61
C GLU A 43 -4.75 -8.95 15.39
N GLN A 44 -4.28 -8.88 14.15
CA GLN A 44 -2.84 -8.91 13.84
C GLN A 44 -2.13 -7.64 14.32
N ARG A 45 -2.82 -6.49 14.29
CA ARG A 45 -2.29 -5.22 14.85
C ARG A 45 -2.19 -5.29 16.36
N GLU A 46 -3.20 -5.83 17.04
CA GLU A 46 -3.21 -6.03 18.49
C GLU A 46 -2.13 -7.02 18.93
N ALA A 47 -1.93 -8.08 18.15
CA ALA A 47 -0.85 -9.04 18.36
C ALA A 47 0.55 -8.53 17.99
N LYS A 48 0.70 -7.24 17.60
CA LYS A 48 1.96 -6.63 17.11
C LYS A 48 2.66 -7.47 16.04
N THR A 49 1.88 -8.22 15.25
CA THR A 49 2.44 -9.09 14.22
C THR A 49 3.21 -8.21 13.23
N THR A 50 4.37 -8.66 12.76
CA THR A 50 5.15 -7.88 11.80
C THR A 50 4.38 -7.79 10.48
N LYS A 51 4.39 -6.60 9.85
CA LYS A 51 3.77 -6.42 8.52
C LYS A 51 4.44 -7.36 7.54
N LYS A 52 3.66 -8.19 6.85
CA LYS A 52 4.21 -9.08 5.83
C LYS A 52 4.63 -8.24 4.63
N PHE A 53 5.92 -8.08 4.46
CA PHE A 53 6.47 -7.38 3.31
C PHE A 53 6.28 -8.23 2.05
N ILE A 54 5.69 -7.64 1.01
CA ILE A 54 5.39 -8.33 -0.25
C ILE A 54 6.44 -7.96 -1.31
N GLY A 55 6.93 -6.73 -1.32
CA GLY A 55 7.94 -6.30 -2.28
C GLY A 55 8.19 -4.81 -2.33
N ASN A 56 9.27 -4.42 -3.01
CA ASN A 56 9.57 -3.04 -3.37
C ASN A 56 9.20 -2.79 -4.84
N GLY A 57 8.90 -1.53 -5.16
CA GLY A 57 8.70 -1.06 -6.52
C GLY A 57 9.33 0.31 -6.73
N LYS A 58 9.26 0.77 -7.98
CA LYS A 58 9.74 2.08 -8.41
C LYS A 58 8.60 2.81 -9.09
N ILE A 59 8.40 4.07 -8.73
CA ILE A 59 7.58 4.99 -9.52
C ILE A 59 8.39 5.35 -10.78
N PHE A 60 7.93 4.87 -11.93
CA PHE A 60 8.60 5.15 -13.21
C PHE A 60 8.20 6.51 -13.80
N TRP A 61 7.04 7.04 -13.39
CA TRP A 61 6.50 8.33 -13.83
C TRP A 61 5.55 8.88 -12.78
N THR A 62 5.60 10.19 -12.54
CA THR A 62 4.68 10.94 -11.69
C THR A 62 4.57 12.37 -12.23
N ASP A 63 3.41 13.00 -12.10
CA ASP A 63 3.19 14.42 -12.38
C ASP A 63 3.60 15.32 -11.20
N GLY A 64 4.07 14.72 -10.10
CA GLY A 64 4.50 15.40 -8.88
C GLY A 64 3.39 15.68 -7.88
N ASN A 65 2.12 15.39 -8.20
CA ASN A 65 0.98 15.64 -7.33
C ASN A 65 0.37 14.33 -6.83
N ILE A 66 0.54 14.03 -5.55
CA ILE A 66 -0.17 12.90 -4.92
C ILE A 66 -1.33 13.46 -4.08
N ASN A 67 -2.52 13.43 -4.65
CA ASN A 67 -3.74 13.85 -3.96
C ASN A 67 -4.30 12.69 -3.13
N VAL A 68 -4.74 13.00 -1.91
CA VAL A 68 -5.47 12.04 -1.07
C VAL A 68 -6.82 11.76 -1.73
N ALA A 69 -7.10 10.49 -2.02
CA ALA A 69 -8.40 10.09 -2.55
C ALA A 69 -9.48 10.40 -1.50
N GLU A 70 -10.55 11.07 -1.92
CA GLU A 70 -11.70 11.32 -1.06
C GLU A 70 -12.33 10.00 -0.64
N LYS A 71 -12.70 9.90 0.66
CA LYS A 71 -13.48 8.76 1.13
C LYS A 71 -14.84 8.83 0.46
N VAL A 72 -15.06 7.95 -0.51
CA VAL A 72 -16.41 7.71 -1.05
C VAL A 72 -17.17 6.92 0.01
N GLU A 73 -17.87 7.62 0.91
CA GLU A 73 -18.92 7.02 1.72
C GLU A 73 -20.06 6.63 0.77
N ARG A 74 -20.07 5.37 0.33
CA ARG A 74 -21.29 4.81 -0.23
C ARG A 74 -22.25 4.59 0.93
N GLU A 75 -23.19 5.50 1.11
CA GLU A 75 -24.41 5.21 1.87
C GLU A 75 -25.03 3.93 1.27
N LYS A 76 -25.36 2.99 2.16
CA LYS A 76 -25.83 1.65 1.83
C LYS A 76 -27.18 1.66 1.12
#